data_AF-A0A973RLB9-F1
#
_entry.id   AF-A0A973RLB9-F1
#
_cell.length_a   1.000
_cell.length_b   1.000
_cell.length_c   1.000
_cell.angle_alpha   90.00
_cell.angle_beta   90.00
_cell.angle_gamma   90.00
#
_symmetry.space_group_name_H-M   'P 1'
#
loop_
_entity.id
_entity.type
_entity.pdbx_description
1 polymer ?
#
loop_
_entity_poly.entity_id
_entity_poly.type
_entity_poly.pdbx_seq_one_letter_code
_entity_poly.pdbx_strand_id
1 'polypeptide(L)'
;MHWGVYEVFSVISGIVLLACGLLLPDITVKDRSWSVLGGAFLLVYGVYVAKQTSGTYYFPVAVFIIPVGAVLYLLAAAFGATKSGATGASDDGE
;
A
#
# COMPACT_ATOMS: atom_id res chain seq x y z
N MET A 1 -10.04 -3.11 -24.39
CA MET A 1 -9.46 -3.06 -23.04
C MET A 1 -8.88 -4.43 -22.76
N HIS A 2 -7.61 -4.51 -22.38
CA HIS A 2 -6.91 -5.76 -22.09
C HIS A 2 -6.43 -5.74 -20.64
N TRP A 3 -6.84 -6.73 -19.85
CA TRP A 3 -6.40 -6.89 -18.47
C TRP A 3 -5.39 -8.03 -18.40
N GLY A 4 -4.11 -7.67 -18.54
CA GLY A 4 -3.02 -8.58 -18.26
C GLY A 4 -2.70 -8.63 -16.77
N VAL A 5 -1.79 -9.54 -16.43
CA VAL A 5 -1.35 -9.75 -15.04
C VAL A 5 -0.72 -8.47 -14.47
N TYR A 6 0.03 -7.72 -15.26
CA TYR A 6 0.71 -6.51 -14.80
C TYR A 6 -0.27 -5.37 -14.49
N GLU A 7 -1.28 -5.16 -15.34
CA GLU A 7 -2.32 -4.13 -15.16
C GLU A 7 -3.12 -4.42 -13.88
N VAL A 8 -3.53 -5.68 -13.69
CA VAL A 8 -4.27 -6.12 -12.51
C VAL A 8 -3.45 -5.88 -11.23
N PHE A 9 -2.20 -6.34 -11.20
CA PHE A 9 -1.35 -6.13 -10.03
C PHE A 9 -1.00 -4.66 -9.80
N SER A 10 -0.90 -3.84 -10.85
CA SER A 10 -0.70 -2.39 -10.71
C SER A 10 -1.89 -1.74 -10.01
N VAL A 11 -3.11 -2.10 -10.42
CA VAL A 11 -4.33 -1.58 -9.78
C VAL A 11 -4.44 -2.04 -8.33
N ILE A 12 -4.20 -3.32 -8.05
CA ILE A 12 -4.22 -3.85 -6.67
C ILE A 12 -3.17 -3.15 -5.81
N SER A 13 -1.93 -3.01 -6.31
CA SER A 13 -0.87 -2.28 -5.61
C SER A 13 -1.26 -0.84 -5.31
N GLY A 14 -1.90 -0.19 -6.29
CA GLY A 14 -2.41 1.16 -6.14
C GLY A 14 -3.42 1.29 -5.01
N ILE A 15 -4.40 0.38 -4.98
CA ILE A 15 -5.42 0.32 -3.93
C ILE A 15 -4.80 0.06 -2.55
N VAL A 16 -3.88 -0.90 -2.44
CA VAL A 16 -3.26 -1.26 -1.16
C VAL A 16 -2.41 -0.11 -0.63
N LEU A 17 -1.63 0.58 -1.48
CA LEU A 17 -0.85 1.75 -1.06
C LEU A 17 -1.74 2.92 -0.64
N LEU A 18 -2.86 3.16 -1.34
CA LEU A 18 -3.84 4.16 -0.93
C LEU A 18 -4.45 3.80 0.43
N ALA A 19 -4.84 2.54 0.63
CA ALA A 19 -5.34 2.06 1.91
C ALA A 19 -4.29 2.25 3.02
N CYS A 20 -3.01 1.95 2.76
CA CYS A 20 -1.94 2.20 3.71
C CYS A 20 -1.81 3.68 4.07
N GLY A 21 -1.69 4.55 3.06
CA GLY A 21 -1.51 5.99 3.30
C GLY A 21 -2.69 6.62 4.03
N LEU A 22 -3.92 6.18 3.74
CA LEU A 22 -5.14 6.78 4.28
C LEU A 22 -5.56 6.18 5.63
N LEU A 23 -5.34 4.88 5.86
CA LEU A 23 -5.91 4.17 7.00
C LEU A 23 -4.90 3.89 8.12
N LEU A 24 -3.59 3.88 7.87
CA LEU A 24 -2.61 3.68 8.94
C LEU A 24 -2.50 4.93 9.84
N PRO A 25 -2.74 4.79 11.16
CA PRO A 25 -2.38 5.81 12.13
C PRO A 25 -0.85 5.86 12.32
N ASP A 26 -0.34 6.99 12.79
CA ASP A 26 1.07 7.18 13.19
C ASP A 26 2.16 6.92 12.11
N ILE A 27 1.82 7.07 10.83
CA ILE A 27 2.82 7.11 9.75
C ILE A 27 3.32 8.52 9.51
N THR A 28 4.59 8.66 9.13
CA THR A 28 5.16 9.98 8.85
C THR A 28 4.44 10.64 7.65
N VAL A 29 4.37 11.97 7.65
CA VAL A 29 3.75 12.73 6.54
C VAL A 29 4.42 12.40 5.21
N LYS A 30 5.73 12.17 5.23
CA LYS A 30 6.51 11.77 4.05
C LYS A 30 6.03 10.41 3.53
N ASP A 31 5.93 9.41 4.38
CA ASP A 31 5.53 8.05 3.97
C ASP A 31 4.07 7.98 3.55
N ARG A 32 3.19 8.76 4.23
CA ARG A 32 1.81 8.96 3.82
C ARG A 32 1.73 9.55 2.42
N SER A 33 2.48 10.62 2.16
CA SER A 33 2.49 11.29 0.86
C SER A 33 2.97 10.35 -0.24
N TRP A 34 4.05 9.60 -0.01
CA TRP A 34 4.55 8.61 -0.98
C TRP A 34 3.56 7.46 -1.20
N SER A 35 2.90 6.99 -0.15
CA SER A 35 1.89 5.92 -0.27
C SER A 35 0.68 6.37 -1.06
N VAL A 36 0.17 7.57 -0.78
CA VAL A 36 -1.00 8.12 -1.50
C VAL A 36 -0.66 8.43 -2.96
N LEU A 37 0.44 9.14 -3.20
CA LEU A 37 0.84 9.54 -4.56
C LEU A 37 1.24 8.32 -5.40
N GLY A 38 2.04 7.41 -4.84
CA GLY A 38 2.43 6.16 -5.50
C GLY A 38 1.23 5.24 -5.75
N GLY A 39 0.32 5.15 -4.79
CA GLY A 39 -0.90 4.36 -4.91
C GLY A 39 -1.84 4.89 -6.00
N ALA A 40 -2.11 6.19 -5.99
CA ALA A 40 -2.90 6.85 -7.02
C ALA A 40 -2.28 6.69 -8.41
N PHE A 41 -0.96 6.85 -8.53
CA PHE A 41 -0.24 6.67 -9.79
C PHE A 41 -0.40 5.26 -10.35
N LEU A 42 -0.14 4.21 -9.54
CA LEU A 42 -0.24 2.82 -9.99
C LEU A 42 -1.67 2.41 -10.36
N LEU A 43 -2.66 2.92 -9.62
CA LEU A 43 -4.07 2.70 -9.92
C LEU A 43 -4.44 3.31 -11.27
N VAL A 44 -4.15 4.61 -11.45
CA VAL A 44 -4.48 5.33 -12.69
C VAL A 44 -3.70 4.77 -13.88
N TYR A 45 -2.43 4.47 -13.70
CA TYR A 45 -1.57 3.92 -14.76
C TYR A 45 -2.01 2.53 -15.21
N GLY A 46 -2.32 1.63 -14.27
CA GLY A 46 -2.82 0.29 -14.59
C GLY A 46 -4.13 0.34 -15.37
N VAL A 47 -5.08 1.18 -14.95
CA VAL A 47 -6.34 1.40 -15.70
C VAL A 47 -6.07 2.03 -17.06
N TYR A 48 -5.17 3.01 -17.15
CA TYR A 48 -4.80 3.65 -18.41
C TYR A 48 -4.26 2.64 -19.41
N VAL A 49 -3.26 1.83 -19.04
CA VAL A 49 -2.66 0.81 -19.91
C VAL A 49 -3.70 -0.24 -20.30
N ALA A 50 -4.55 -0.68 -19.37
CA ALA A 50 -5.61 -1.63 -19.67
C ALA A 50 -6.61 -1.11 -20.72
N LYS A 51 -6.75 0.21 -20.87
CA LYS A 51 -7.61 0.83 -21.89
C LYS A 51 -6.94 0.94 -23.26
N GLN A 52 -5.63 0.79 -23.34
CA GLN A 52 -4.90 0.88 -24.59
C GLN A 52 -5.01 -0.40 -25.42
N THR A 53 -5.04 -0.24 -26.73
CA THR A 53 -5.16 -1.35 -27.71
C THR A 53 -3.88 -1.57 -28.49
N SER A 54 -2.94 -0.63 -28.44
CA SER A 54 -1.63 -0.70 -29.07
C SER A 54 -0.62 0.16 -28.29
N GLY A 55 0.67 -0.13 -28.45
CA GLY A 55 1.77 0.56 -27.76
C GLY A 55 2.49 -0.33 -26.74
N THR A 56 3.75 -0.01 -26.47
CA THR A 56 4.58 -0.72 -25.50
C THR A 56 4.57 0.03 -24.18
N TYR A 57 3.96 -0.57 -23.16
CA TYR A 57 3.91 -0.03 -21.81
C TYR A 57 4.75 -0.90 -20.88
N TYR A 58 5.44 -0.27 -19.94
CA TYR A 58 6.38 -0.95 -19.06
C TYR A 58 5.86 -0.90 -17.62
N PHE A 59 5.77 -2.07 -17.00
CA PHE A 59 5.48 -2.20 -15.58
C PHE A 59 6.74 -2.61 -14.83
N PRO A 60 7.07 -1.94 -13.71
CA PRO A 60 8.16 -2.38 -12.86
C PRO A 60 7.77 -3.69 -12.16
N VAL A 61 8.73 -4.63 -12.06
CA VAL A 61 8.52 -5.93 -11.38
C VAL A 61 8.11 -5.76 -9.91
N ALA A 62 8.48 -4.63 -9.29
CA ALA A 62 8.08 -4.27 -7.93
C ALA A 62 6.55 -4.26 -7.72
N VAL A 63 5.74 -4.07 -8.77
CA VAL A 63 4.27 -4.12 -8.72
C VAL A 63 3.73 -5.46 -8.17
N PHE A 64 4.47 -6.56 -8.28
CA PHE A 64 4.06 -7.83 -7.67
C PHE A 64 4.36 -7.90 -6.17
N ILE A 65 5.34 -7.13 -5.70
CA ILE A 65 5.86 -7.20 -4.33
C ILE A 65 5.19 -6.16 -3.44
N ILE A 66 4.90 -4.98 -4.00
CA ILE A 66 4.24 -3.87 -3.30
C ILE A 66 3.00 -4.31 -2.49
N PRO A 67 2.02 -5.07 -3.04
CA PRO A 67 0.83 -5.41 -2.29
C PRO A 67 1.13 -6.37 -1.15
N VAL A 68 2.07 -7.31 -1.35
CA VAL A 68 2.48 -8.26 -0.29
C VAL A 68 3.24 -7.53 0.81
N GLY A 69 4.23 -6.71 0.47
CA GLY A 69 5.02 -5.95 1.43
C GLY A 69 4.18 -4.96 2.23
N ALA A 70 3.25 -4.27 1.57
CA ALA A 70 2.34 -3.33 2.22
C ALA A 70 1.36 -4.03 3.18
N VAL A 71 0.81 -5.19 2.79
CA VAL A 71 -0.03 -6.00 3.70
C VAL A 71 0.78 -6.53 4.89
N LEU A 72 1.99 -7.03 4.67
CA LEU A 72 2.87 -7.49 5.76
C LEU A 72 3.23 -6.34 6.72
N TYR A 73 3.50 -5.15 6.19
CA TYR A 73 3.73 -3.96 7.00
C TYR A 73 2.49 -3.56 7.81
N LEU A 74 1.31 -3.53 7.18
CA LEU A 74 0.03 -3.27 7.86
C LEU A 74 -0.21 -4.25 9.02
N LEU A 75 0.01 -5.55 8.78
CA LEU A 75 -0.14 -6.58 9.81
C LEU A 75 0.88 -6.38 10.93
N ALA A 76 2.15 -6.15 10.61
CA ALA A 76 3.19 -5.90 11.60
C ALA A 76 2.90 -4.65 12.45
N ALA A 77 2.42 -3.57 11.84
CA ALA A 77 2.04 -2.35 12.55
C ALA A 77 0.82 -2.59 13.48
N ALA A 78 -0.22 -3.27 12.99
CA ALA A 78 -1.40 -3.60 13.78
C ALA A 78 -1.07 -4.49 15.00
N PHE A 79 -0.29 -5.55 14.81
CA PHE A 79 0.06 -6.47 15.88
C PHE A 79 1.19 -5.96 16.79
N GLY A 80 2.10 -5.12 16.27
CA GLY A 80 3.16 -4.47 17.04
C GLY A 80 2.61 -3.40 17.99
N ALA A 81 1.65 -2.58 17.53
CA ALA A 81 0.97 -1.58 18.35
C ALA A 81 0.19 -2.20 19.52
N THR A 82 -0.31 -3.43 19.36
CA THR A 82 -1.04 -4.16 20.42
C THR A 82 -0.13 -4.54 21.59
N LYS A 83 1.18 -4.74 21.36
CA LYS A 83 2.14 -5.10 22.42
C LYS A 83 2.56 -3.93 23.31
N SER A 84 2.58 -2.70 22.81
CA SER A 84 3.00 -1.53 23.59
C SER A 84 1.95 -1.01 24.57
N GLY A 85 0.67 -1.33 24.38
CA GLY A 85 -0.41 -0.89 25.29
C GLY A 85 -0.54 -1.71 26.59
N ALA A 86 0.06 -2.90 26.67
CA ALA A 86 -0.10 -3.81 27.80
C ALA A 86 0.88 -3.53 28.96
N THR A 87 1.95 -2.76 28.74
CA THR A 87 3.03 -2.56 29.74
C THR A 87 2.88 -1.25 30.53
N GLY A 88 1.90 -0.40 30.22
CA GLY A 88 1.70 0.91 30.87
C GLY A 88 0.60 0.95 31.95
N ALA A 89 -0.05 -0.17 32.25
CA ALA A 89 -1.22 -0.23 33.13
C ALA A 89 -0.94 -0.91 34.49
N SER A 90 0.33 -1.04 34.89
CA SER A 90 0.73 -1.73 36.12
C SER A 90 1.60 -0.88 37.06
N ASP A 91 1.56 0.45 36.95
CA ASP A 91 2.23 1.35 37.90
C ASP A 91 1.19 2.17 38.67
N ASP A 92 0.32 1.44 39.38
CA ASP A 92 -0.55 1.98 40.42
C ASP A 92 0.16 1.80 41.77
N GLY A 93 0.42 2.93 42.44
CA GLY A 93 0.41 3.02 43.90
C GLY A 93 1.75 2.88 44.61
N GLU A 94 2.30 4.02 45.03
CA GLU A 94 2.79 4.28 46.39
C GLU A 94 2.77 5.81 46.67
#